data_AF-A0A938PBD7-F1
#
_entry.id   AF-A0A938PBD7-F1
#
_cell.length_a   1.000
_cell.length_b   1.000
_cell.length_c   1.000
_cell.angle_alpha   90.00
_cell.angle_beta   90.00
_cell.angle_gamma   90.00
#
_symmetry.space_group_name_H-M   'P 1'
#
loop_
_entity.id
_entity.type
_entity.pdbx_description
1 polymer ?
#
loop_
_entity_poly.entity_id
_entity_poly.type
_entity_poly.pdbx_seq_one_letter_code
_entity_poly.pdbx_strand_id
1 'polypeptide(L)'
;MKTIISLIAVLGIFSVNSVSAADLSKLVETNLKNSLQTENSMIKSDAINLAGDLKMDEVVIQLMKILKSDKNKELRILAAIALHKIQDDRGLFAIKQAIHFDDERCVRRACAYLSVTDVT
;
A
#
# COMPACT_ATOMS: atom_id res chain seq x y z
N MET A 1 -26.24 41.88 -30.03
CA MET A 1 -24.80 41.86 -29.65
C MET A 1 -24.59 41.66 -28.14
N LYS A 2 -25.32 42.34 -27.24
CA LYS A 2 -25.16 42.19 -25.77
C LYS A 2 -25.44 40.77 -25.23
N THR A 3 -26.34 40.02 -25.86
CA THR A 3 -26.72 38.66 -25.42
C THR A 3 -25.67 37.58 -25.75
N ILE A 4 -24.93 37.72 -26.86
CA ILE A 4 -23.91 36.76 -27.29
C ILE A 4 -22.64 36.87 -26.42
N ILE A 5 -22.28 38.09 -26.02
CA ILE A 5 -21.12 38.35 -25.14
C ILE A 5 -21.36 37.74 -23.74
N SER A 6 -22.59 37.77 -23.24
CA SER A 6 -22.97 37.17 -21.95
C SER A 6 -22.82 35.64 -21.95
N LEU A 7 -23.12 34.97 -23.08
CA LEU A 7 -23.07 33.51 -23.18
C LEU A 7 -21.63 32.95 -23.18
N ILE A 8 -20.69 33.68 -23.80
CA ILE A 8 -19.26 33.32 -23.83
C ILE A 8 -18.61 33.50 -22.44
N ALA A 9 -19.02 34.53 -21.69
CA ALA A 9 -18.52 34.76 -20.33
C ALA A 9 -18.95 33.65 -19.35
N VAL A 10 -20.14 33.06 -19.53
CA VAL A 10 -20.62 31.93 -18.71
C VAL A 10 -19.88 30.64 -19.06
N LEU A 11 -19.49 30.43 -20.32
CA LEU A 11 -18.68 29.28 -20.74
C LEU A 11 -17.22 29.37 -20.25
N GLY A 12 -16.69 30.59 -20.04
CA GLY A 12 -15.33 30.82 -19.54
C GLY A 12 -15.10 30.45 -18.07
N ILE A 13 -16.16 30.18 -17.29
CA ILE A 13 -16.05 29.83 -15.86
C ILE A 13 -15.92 28.31 -15.66
N PHE A 14 -16.20 27.50 -16.68
CA PHE A 14 -15.93 26.06 -16.65
C PHE A 14 -14.50 25.76 -17.13
N SER A 15 -13.50 26.35 -16.47
CA SER A 15 -12.16 25.78 -16.50
C SER A 15 -12.23 24.47 -15.73
N VAL A 16 -12.43 23.36 -16.44
CA VAL A 16 -12.23 22.04 -15.86
C VAL A 16 -10.77 21.99 -15.43
N ASN A 17 -10.52 22.11 -14.12
CA ASN A 17 -9.20 21.84 -13.55
C ASN A 17 -8.84 20.40 -13.92
N SER A 18 -8.05 20.22 -14.98
CA SER A 18 -7.52 18.92 -15.37
C SER A 18 -6.65 18.44 -14.21
N VAL A 19 -7.11 17.42 -13.47
CA VAL A 19 -6.29 16.80 -12.43
C VAL A 19 -5.04 16.24 -13.09
N SER A 20 -3.86 16.66 -12.63
CA SER A 20 -2.61 16.16 -13.21
C SER A 20 -2.36 14.71 -12.79
N ALA A 21 -1.58 13.97 -13.58
CA ALA A 21 -1.17 12.61 -13.21
C ALA A 21 -0.38 12.58 -11.89
N ALA A 22 0.37 13.66 -11.58
CA ALA A 22 1.10 13.80 -10.33
C ALA A 22 0.15 13.93 -9.12
N ASP A 23 -0.94 14.70 -9.26
CA ASP A 23 -1.94 14.84 -8.20
C ASP A 23 -2.66 13.52 -7.93
N LEU A 24 -2.97 12.75 -8.98
CA LEU A 24 -3.56 11.42 -8.86
C LEU A 24 -2.62 10.45 -8.15
N SER A 25 -1.35 10.40 -8.55
CA SER A 25 -0.34 9.55 -7.90
C SER A 25 -0.22 9.90 -6.41
N LYS A 26 -0.19 11.19 -6.08
CA LYS A 26 -0.09 11.63 -4.68
C LYS A 26 -1.32 11.27 -3.86
N LEU A 27 -2.50 11.38 -4.46
CA LEU A 27 -3.75 10.98 -3.82
C LEU A 27 -3.79 9.47 -3.55
N VAL A 28 -3.37 8.65 -4.51
CA VAL A 28 -3.26 7.20 -4.34
C VAL A 28 -2.30 6.85 -3.20
N GLU A 29 -1.10 7.44 -3.21
CA GLU A 29 -0.10 7.23 -2.15
C GLU A 29 -0.65 7.58 -0.76
N THR A 30 -1.32 8.73 -0.65
CA THR A 30 -1.89 9.22 0.61
C THR A 30 -3.03 8.33 1.09
N ASN A 31 -3.96 7.99 0.20
CA ASN A 31 -5.09 7.13 0.54
C ASN A 31 -4.64 5.73 0.92
N LEU A 32 -3.65 5.16 0.22
CA LEU A 32 -3.12 3.85 0.55
C LEU A 32 -2.46 3.84 1.93
N LYS A 33 -1.64 4.87 2.24
CA LYS A 33 -1.04 5.04 3.57
C LYS A 33 -2.11 5.10 4.67
N ASN A 34 -3.21 5.81 4.43
CA ASN A 34 -4.33 5.87 5.37
C ASN A 34 -5.03 4.51 5.51
N SER A 35 -5.29 3.82 4.40
CA SER A 35 -5.92 2.50 4.40
C SER A 35 -5.09 1.44 5.11
N LEU A 36 -3.75 1.54 5.11
CA LEU A 36 -2.88 0.64 5.89
C LEU A 36 -3.01 0.82 7.41
N GLN A 37 -3.54 1.96 7.87
CA GLN A 37 -3.70 2.29 9.30
C GLN A 37 -5.15 2.13 9.79
N THR A 38 -6.08 1.73 8.93
CA THR A 38 -7.49 1.54 9.31
C THR A 38 -7.66 0.34 10.25
N GLU A 39 -8.71 0.34 11.07
CA GLU A 39 -9.08 -0.84 11.89
C GLU A 39 -9.90 -1.86 11.09
N ASN A 40 -10.44 -1.47 9.93
CA ASN A 40 -11.18 -2.40 9.07
C ASN A 40 -10.21 -3.37 8.38
N SER A 41 -10.20 -4.63 8.83
CA SER A 41 -9.29 -5.66 8.32
C SER A 41 -9.38 -5.89 6.82
N MET A 42 -10.56 -5.75 6.21
CA MET A 42 -10.77 -5.95 4.78
C MET A 42 -10.16 -4.81 3.95
N ILE A 43 -10.39 -3.56 4.36
CA ILE A 43 -9.74 -2.40 3.72
C ILE A 43 -8.21 -2.47 3.90
N LYS A 44 -7.75 -2.89 5.09
CA LYS A 44 -6.32 -3.06 5.36
C LYS A 44 -5.71 -4.16 4.49
N SER A 45 -6.36 -5.32 4.33
CA SER A 45 -5.86 -6.40 3.48
C SER A 45 -5.76 -5.98 2.02
N ASP A 46 -6.75 -5.25 1.50
CA ASP A 46 -6.74 -4.76 0.13
C ASP A 46 -5.61 -3.75 -0.07
N ALA A 47 -5.39 -2.87 0.91
CA ALA A 47 -4.29 -1.92 0.88
C ALA A 47 -2.91 -2.60 0.93
N ILE A 48 -2.75 -3.66 1.74
CA ILE A 48 -1.50 -4.44 1.80
C ILE A 48 -1.22 -5.11 0.45
N ASN A 49 -2.23 -5.75 -0.14
CA ASN A 49 -2.08 -6.40 -1.45
C ASN A 49 -1.69 -5.40 -2.53
N LEU A 50 -2.43 -4.29 -2.61
CA LEU A 50 -2.18 -3.25 -3.61
C LEU A 50 -0.77 -2.63 -3.44
N ALA A 51 -0.34 -2.39 -2.20
CA ALA A 51 1.02 -1.89 -1.92
C ALA A 51 2.11 -2.85 -2.44
N GLY A 52 1.92 -4.16 -2.23
CA GLY A 52 2.83 -5.19 -2.73
C GLY A 52 2.83 -5.30 -4.26
N ASP A 53 1.65 -5.28 -4.87
CA ASP A 53 1.49 -5.39 -6.33
C ASP A 53 2.06 -4.17 -7.07
N LEU A 54 1.93 -2.98 -6.47
CA LEU A 54 2.52 -1.74 -6.99
C LEU A 54 3.98 -1.54 -6.59
N LYS A 55 4.56 -2.45 -5.80
CA LYS A 55 5.94 -2.36 -5.28
C LYS A 55 6.26 -1.00 -4.63
N MET A 56 5.39 -0.55 -3.73
CA MET A 56 5.51 0.78 -3.11
C MET A 56 6.52 0.80 -1.96
N ASP A 57 7.73 1.29 -2.23
CA ASP A 57 8.80 1.44 -1.24
C ASP A 57 8.43 2.40 -0.09
N GLU A 58 7.54 3.37 -0.35
CA GLU A 58 7.15 4.41 0.60
C GLU A 58 6.33 3.89 1.78
N VAL A 59 5.85 2.64 1.71
CA VAL A 59 5.01 2.02 2.76
C VAL A 59 5.68 0.82 3.45
N VAL A 60 6.95 0.54 3.15
CA VAL A 60 7.71 -0.57 3.75
C VAL A 60 7.66 -0.55 5.27
N ILE A 61 7.82 0.63 5.89
CA ILE A 61 7.81 0.77 7.35
C ILE A 61 6.43 0.43 7.94
N GLN A 62 5.34 0.79 7.26
CA GLN A 62 3.97 0.48 7.67
C GLN A 62 3.73 -1.03 7.57
N LEU A 63 4.15 -1.66 6.46
CA LEU A 63 4.03 -3.11 6.27
C LEU A 63 4.86 -3.88 7.30
N MET A 64 6.08 -3.43 7.63
CA MET A 64 6.89 -4.01 8.70
C MET A 64 6.18 -3.95 10.07
N LYS A 65 5.48 -2.85 10.38
CA LYS A 65 4.69 -2.74 11.62
C LYS A 65 3.53 -3.72 11.65
N ILE A 66 2.83 -3.90 10.52
CA ILE A 66 1.75 -4.88 10.38
C ILE A 66 2.30 -6.29 10.61
N LEU A 67 3.37 -6.67 9.90
CA LEU A 67 4.05 -7.97 10.08
C LEU A 67 4.52 -8.19 11.52
N LYS A 68 4.96 -7.15 12.22
CA LYS A 68 5.46 -7.29 13.60
C LYS A 68 4.37 -7.44 14.65
N SER A 69 3.24 -6.75 14.49
CA SER A 69 2.34 -6.49 15.63
C SER A 69 0.85 -6.48 15.34
N ASP A 70 0.40 -6.68 14.10
CA ASP A 70 -1.04 -6.76 13.86
C ASP A 70 -1.62 -8.01 14.55
N LYS A 71 -2.76 -7.84 15.23
CA LYS A 71 -3.42 -8.91 15.99
C LYS A 71 -3.92 -10.02 15.06
N ASN A 72 -4.23 -9.68 13.81
CA ASN A 72 -4.70 -10.61 12.80
C ASN A 72 -3.50 -11.25 12.09
N LYS A 73 -3.27 -12.54 12.34
CA LYS A 73 -2.15 -13.31 11.77
C LYS A 73 -2.22 -13.40 10.24
N GLU A 74 -3.42 -13.41 9.66
CA GLU A 74 -3.62 -13.38 8.21
C GLU A 74 -3.12 -12.06 7.61
N LEU A 75 -3.34 -10.92 8.28
CA LEU A 75 -2.78 -9.62 7.86
C LEU A 75 -1.25 -9.59 7.98
N ARG A 76 -0.67 -10.27 8.97
CA ARG A 76 0.79 -10.42 9.09
C ARG A 76 1.37 -11.22 7.92
N ILE A 77 0.73 -12.32 7.54
CA ILE A 77 1.13 -13.12 6.36
C ILE A 77 1.06 -12.26 5.08
N LEU A 78 -0.04 -11.52 4.88
CA LEU A 78 -0.17 -10.62 3.73
C LEU A 78 0.93 -9.55 3.72
N ALA A 79 1.27 -8.98 4.88
CA ALA A 79 2.34 -8.00 4.97
C ALA A 79 3.71 -8.62 4.60
N ALA A 80 4.00 -9.85 5.03
CA ALA A 80 5.22 -10.56 4.61
C ALA A 80 5.25 -10.77 3.09
N ILE A 81 4.13 -11.18 2.47
CA ILE A 81 4.03 -11.33 1.02
C ILE A 81 4.26 -9.99 0.31
N ALA A 82 3.64 -8.91 0.78
CA ALA A 82 3.81 -7.58 0.19
C ALA A 82 5.25 -7.08 0.31
N LEU A 83 5.89 -7.23 1.48
CA LEU A 83 7.30 -6.90 1.68
C LEU A 83 8.22 -7.70 0.76
N HIS A 84 7.94 -8.99 0.56
CA HIS A 84 8.67 -9.83 -0.39
C HIS A 84 8.45 -9.39 -1.84
N LYS A 85 7.26 -8.92 -2.23
CA LYS A 85 7.03 -8.36 -3.58
C LYS A 85 7.78 -7.05 -3.81
N ILE A 86 7.89 -6.21 -2.78
CA ILE A 86 8.56 -4.91 -2.82
C ILE A 86 10.09 -5.07 -2.94
N GLN A 87 10.68 -6.10 -2.30
CA GLN A 87 12.13 -6.39 -2.36
C GLN A 87 13.02 -5.30 -1.74
N ASP A 88 12.48 -4.48 -0.84
CA ASP A 88 13.27 -3.56 -0.01
C ASP A 88 14.02 -4.33 1.10
N ASP A 89 15.31 -4.07 1.25
CA ASP A 89 16.20 -4.76 2.20
C ASP A 89 15.67 -4.74 3.65
N ARG A 90 15.03 -3.65 4.08
CA ARG A 90 14.45 -3.51 5.42
C ARG A 90 13.27 -4.44 5.58
N GLY A 91 12.46 -4.56 4.52
CA GLY A 91 11.35 -5.49 4.43
C GLY A 91 11.78 -6.95 4.47
N LEU A 92 12.77 -7.32 3.65
CA LEU A 92 13.34 -8.66 3.62
C LEU A 92 13.98 -9.03 4.97
N PHE A 93 14.66 -8.08 5.62
CA PHE A 93 15.17 -8.25 6.98
C PHE A 93 14.03 -8.52 7.98
N ALA A 94 12.92 -7.79 7.91
CA ALA A 94 11.77 -8.02 8.77
C ALA A 94 11.14 -9.42 8.58
N ILE A 95 11.07 -9.90 7.34
CA ILE A 95 10.62 -11.27 7.03
C ILE A 95 11.54 -12.29 7.71
N LYS A 96 12.86 -12.14 7.59
CA LYS A 96 13.84 -13.03 8.23
C LYS A 96 13.69 -13.05 9.75
N GLN A 97 13.45 -11.89 10.37
CA GLN A 97 13.19 -11.81 11.81
C GLN A 97 11.89 -12.52 12.19
N ALA A 98 10.83 -12.37 11.40
CA ALA A 98 9.53 -12.99 11.68
C ALA A 98 9.59 -14.53 11.67
N ILE A 99 10.53 -15.15 10.93
CA ILE A 99 10.77 -16.61 10.97
C ILE A 99 11.09 -17.10 12.38
N HIS A 100 11.82 -16.31 13.17
CA HIS A 100 12.29 -16.71 14.49
C HIS A 100 11.40 -16.21 15.62
N PHE A 101 10.75 -15.06 15.44
CA PHE A 101 10.14 -14.32 16.54
C PHE A 101 8.63 -14.09 16.44
N ASP A 102 7.95 -14.42 15.33
CA ASP A 102 6.48 -14.34 15.30
C ASP A 102 5.87 -15.43 16.17
N ASP A 103 4.84 -15.10 16.95
CA ASP A 103 4.17 -16.03 17.86
C ASP A 103 3.43 -17.16 17.12
N GLU A 104 2.89 -16.86 15.94
CA GLU A 104 2.06 -17.79 15.17
C GLU A 104 2.88 -18.67 14.23
N ARG A 105 2.72 -19.98 14.36
CA ARG A 105 3.46 -20.96 13.55
C ARG A 105 3.21 -20.78 12.05
N CYS A 106 2.00 -20.43 11.65
CA CYS A 106 1.67 -20.23 10.23
C CYS A 106 2.42 -19.01 9.64
N VAL A 107 2.58 -17.93 10.40
CA VAL A 107 3.33 -16.74 9.96
C VAL A 107 4.81 -17.08 9.79
N ARG A 108 5.42 -17.75 10.78
CA ARG A 108 6.81 -18.21 10.69
C ARG A 108 7.06 -19.06 9.45
N ARG A 109 6.15 -20.01 9.15
CA ARG A 109 6.25 -20.88 7.97
C ARG A 109 6.10 -20.11 6.66
N ALA A 110 5.18 -19.15 6.59
CA ALA A 110 5.01 -18.31 5.42
C ALA A 110 6.28 -17.47 5.15
N CYS A 111 6.83 -16.83 6.19
CA CYS A 111 8.06 -16.06 6.08
C CYS A 111 9.27 -16.92 5.67
N ALA A 112 9.36 -18.15 6.20
CA ALA A 112 10.41 -19.09 5.83
C ALA A 112 10.30 -19.50 4.36
N TYR A 113 9.09 -19.78 3.87
CA TYR A 113 8.85 -20.09 2.45
C TYR A 113 9.30 -18.93 1.55
N LEU A 114 8.88 -17.70 1.85
CA LEU A 114 9.23 -16.50 1.09
C LEU A 114 10.75 -16.23 1.07
N SER A 115 11.48 -16.60 2.12
CA SER A 115 12.94 -16.35 2.19
C SER A 115 13.76 -17.36 1.38
N VAL A 116 13.17 -18.48 0.95
CA VAL A 116 13.85 -19.49 0.11
C VAL A 116 13.57 -19.23 -1.37
N THR A 117 12.45 -18.59 -1.71
CA THR A 117 12.05 -18.30 -3.10
C THR A 117 12.87 -17.21 -3.78
N ASP A 118 13.67 -16.41 -3.05
CA ASP A 118 14.61 -15.44 -3.64
C ASP A 118 15.83 -16.12 -4.33
N VAL A 119 15.98 -17.44 -4.21
CA VAL A 119 17.16 -18.21 -4.70
C VAL A 119 16.88 -19.01 -5.99
N THR A 120 15.71 -18.84 -6.61
CA THR A 120 15.32 -19.53 -7.85
C THR A 120 14.88 -18.54 -8.92
#